data_AF-A0A933L271-F1
#
_entry.id   AF-A0A933L271-F1
#
_cell.length_a   1.000
_cell.length_b   1.000
_cell.length_c   1.000
_cell.angle_alpha   90.00
_cell.angle_beta   90.00
_cell.angle_gamma   90.00
#
_symmetry.space_group_name_H-M   'P 1'
#
loop_
_entity.id
_entity.type
_entity.pdbx_description
1 polymer ?
#
loop_
_entity_poly.entity_id
_entity_poly.type
_entity_poly.pdbx_seq_one_letter_code
_entity_poly.pdbx_strand_id
1 'polypeptide(L)'
;MRMLKATAVALLLQTALMGTVYAQALNGNPMSDVRVRQAIAYAIDKDTIIATVLGGYAVRADGLLPNGPFKSPNLDPYPFNPDKARELLKQAGWDSSRTLEMVFYYDDQVTANLMTVLQAELADVGITMNYHLLVGDVAKTLNSIPDDPKGKSVVTWDLGYGARAAIAMQEYFNDYATGKASADGFPGSPELDGLIADSNSSTDPEVTKKALMSIDEYINKNALTIPLYYQQLYAVESNRLNRNGEPHGNDQFNYDWNIQNWTVEPDADGKKVMYTNAAPVDYFEEPWVNLGLWAGNKMIWAHMLSAKPFMDGVAEGDLADTYKVSDDGKTVTFTMRDGTTWQDGEPITTDDVVWSLETALKVPTLHGVLANTFNSIEGAADFVAGTAPHISGISVDGKTITIKFAKVDPNVLLSFTQWGPLPKKYFEGVDPTLLQQAPFWQKPVGSGPFMVEEAKFGDFTSFVPFDGYWKGKAKIDQIIAWASGDGDANMVKNAAAHRIDFAITKAVNDLETLKTLDFMKLTPLDIPYTRMIWINQYDK
;
A
#
# COMPACT_ATOMS: atom_id res chain seq x y z
N MET A 1 47.51 15.40 -52.24
CA MET A 1 46.95 14.41 -51.29
C MET A 1 47.55 14.53 -49.87
N ARG A 2 47.66 15.75 -49.32
CA ARG A 2 48.19 16.00 -47.95
C ARG A 2 47.46 17.08 -47.14
N MET A 3 46.42 17.73 -47.69
CA MET A 3 45.65 18.78 -46.99
C MET A 3 44.23 18.35 -46.55
N LEU A 4 43.75 17.15 -46.90
CA LEU A 4 42.42 16.67 -46.48
C LEU A 4 42.42 15.77 -45.22
N LYS A 5 43.58 15.46 -44.64
CA LYS A 5 43.66 14.61 -43.44
C LYS A 5 43.79 15.37 -42.12
N ALA A 6 44.06 16.68 -42.14
CA ALA A 6 44.17 17.48 -40.91
C ALA A 6 42.80 17.95 -40.39
N THR A 7 41.83 18.19 -41.26
CA THR A 7 40.49 18.69 -40.86
C THR A 7 39.58 17.59 -40.32
N ALA A 8 39.74 16.33 -40.76
CA ALA A 8 38.95 15.21 -40.27
C ALA A 8 39.37 14.75 -38.86
N VAL A 9 40.65 14.89 -38.50
CA VAL A 9 41.15 14.54 -37.15
C VAL A 9 40.79 15.63 -36.12
N ALA A 10 40.69 16.89 -36.53
CA ALA A 10 40.21 17.97 -35.66
C ALA A 10 38.70 17.88 -35.35
N LEU A 11 37.88 17.40 -36.31
CA LEU A 11 36.45 17.21 -36.11
C LEU A 11 36.12 15.94 -35.29
N LEU A 12 36.97 14.90 -35.38
CA LEU A 12 36.88 13.70 -34.54
C LEU A 12 37.40 13.93 -33.11
N LEU A 13 38.29 14.91 -32.87
CA LEU A 13 38.67 15.31 -31.52
C LEU A 13 37.69 16.28 -30.85
N GLN A 14 36.88 17.04 -31.60
CA GLN A 14 35.81 17.87 -31.02
C GLN A 14 34.56 17.07 -30.64
N THR A 15 34.33 15.91 -31.26
CA THR A 15 33.23 14.99 -30.88
C THR A 15 33.59 14.09 -29.69
N ALA A 16 34.87 14.00 -29.31
CA ALA A 16 35.32 13.32 -28.09
C ALA A 16 35.47 14.26 -26.87
N LEU A 17 35.08 15.54 -27.01
CA LEU A 17 35.01 16.55 -25.95
C LEU A 17 33.57 17.04 -25.72
N MET A 18 32.56 16.25 -26.07
CA MET A 18 31.40 16.19 -25.18
C MET A 18 31.88 15.48 -23.91
N GLY A 19 32.61 16.23 -23.09
CA GLY A 19 32.79 15.88 -21.70
C GLY A 19 31.42 15.51 -21.18
N THR A 20 31.34 14.38 -20.52
CA THR A 20 30.25 13.99 -19.64
C THR A 20 29.64 15.28 -19.07
N VAL A 21 28.49 15.69 -19.61
CA VAL A 21 27.67 16.70 -18.96
C VAL A 21 27.17 15.96 -17.74
N TYR A 22 27.97 15.98 -16.68
CA TYR A 22 27.52 15.55 -15.37
C TYR A 22 26.25 16.38 -15.13
N ALA A 23 25.13 15.71 -14.88
CA ALA A 23 23.92 16.38 -14.45
C ALA A 23 24.31 17.30 -13.28
N GLN A 24 24.24 18.61 -13.50
CA GLN A 24 24.56 19.59 -12.48
C GLN A 24 23.40 19.65 -11.49
N ALA A 25 23.69 20.03 -10.25
CA ALA A 25 22.66 20.33 -9.25
C ALA A 25 21.59 21.23 -9.86
N LEU A 26 20.31 20.89 -9.64
CA LEU A 26 19.19 21.67 -10.18
C LEU A 26 19.05 23.03 -9.47
N ASN A 27 19.50 23.13 -8.22
CA ASN A 27 19.44 24.32 -7.37
C ASN A 27 20.56 24.30 -6.28
N GLY A 28 20.48 25.19 -5.29
CA GLY A 28 21.46 25.28 -4.19
C GLY A 28 21.38 24.16 -3.14
N ASN A 29 20.31 23.36 -3.18
CA ASN A 29 20.16 22.16 -2.36
C ASN A 29 21.04 21.03 -2.94
N PRO A 30 21.95 20.44 -2.16
CA PRO A 30 22.84 19.38 -2.64
C PRO A 30 22.10 18.10 -3.00
N MET A 31 20.91 17.87 -2.42
CA MET A 31 20.04 16.76 -2.79
C MET A 31 19.51 16.89 -4.22
N SER A 32 19.62 18.05 -4.86
CA SER A 32 19.30 18.20 -6.29
C SER A 32 20.36 17.58 -7.23
N ASP A 33 21.58 17.30 -6.74
CA ASP A 33 22.62 16.61 -7.50
C ASP A 33 22.47 15.08 -7.37
N VAL A 34 22.25 14.41 -8.50
CA VAL A 34 22.09 12.95 -8.55
C VAL A 34 23.29 12.20 -7.97
N ARG A 35 24.52 12.74 -8.10
CA ARG A 35 25.72 12.08 -7.61
C ARG A 35 25.76 12.04 -6.08
N VAL A 36 25.24 13.08 -5.42
CA VAL A 36 25.11 13.10 -3.95
C VAL A 36 24.11 12.04 -3.50
N ARG A 37 22.94 11.95 -4.16
CA ARG A 37 21.92 10.93 -3.85
C ARG A 37 22.43 9.50 -4.07
N GLN A 38 23.13 9.28 -5.18
CA GLN A 38 23.78 8.00 -5.47
C GLN A 38 24.88 7.69 -4.44
N ALA A 39 25.66 8.67 -4.00
CA ALA A 39 26.67 8.47 -2.96
C ALA A 39 26.04 7.98 -1.64
N ILE A 40 24.92 8.59 -1.21
CA ILE A 40 24.16 8.15 -0.04
C ILE A 40 23.70 6.69 -0.23
N ALA A 41 23.17 6.34 -1.41
CA ALA A 41 22.74 4.97 -1.71
C ALA A 41 23.88 3.94 -1.61
N TYR A 42 25.07 4.28 -2.11
CA TYR A 42 26.27 3.43 -2.03
C TYR A 42 26.88 3.38 -0.62
N ALA A 43 26.62 4.36 0.24
CA ALA A 43 27.15 4.44 1.59
C ALA A 43 26.41 3.57 2.60
N ILE A 44 25.22 3.05 2.28
CA ILE A 44 24.36 2.34 3.23
C ILE A 44 24.54 0.82 3.10
N ASP A 45 24.89 0.13 4.19
CA ASP A 45 24.99 -1.32 4.23
C ASP A 45 23.64 -1.96 4.60
N LYS A 46 22.77 -2.06 3.59
CA LYS A 46 21.42 -2.64 3.71
C LYS A 46 21.44 -4.06 4.28
N ASP A 47 22.44 -4.87 3.92
CA ASP A 47 22.51 -6.27 4.37
C ASP A 47 22.85 -6.35 5.86
N THR A 48 23.80 -5.53 6.33
CA THR A 48 24.12 -5.41 7.75
C THR A 48 22.94 -4.84 8.55
N ILE A 49 22.23 -3.83 8.03
CA ILE A 49 21.01 -3.29 8.66
C ILE A 49 19.96 -4.41 8.81
N ILE A 50 19.69 -5.17 7.75
CA ILE A 50 18.71 -6.26 7.81
C ILE A 50 19.12 -7.32 8.84
N ALA A 51 20.39 -7.71 8.85
CA ALA A 51 20.88 -8.75 9.75
C ALA A 51 20.89 -8.30 11.23
N THR A 52 21.27 -7.05 11.51
CA THR A 52 21.58 -6.60 12.89
C THR A 52 20.48 -5.76 13.53
N VAL A 53 19.72 -5.00 12.73
CA VAL A 53 18.64 -4.14 13.21
C VAL A 53 17.28 -4.83 13.02
N LEU A 54 17.08 -5.52 11.90
CA LEU A 54 15.79 -6.14 11.55
C LEU A 54 15.72 -7.64 11.85
N GLY A 55 16.78 -8.24 12.41
CA GLY A 55 16.82 -9.66 12.78
C GLY A 55 16.70 -10.63 11.60
N GLY A 56 16.92 -10.17 10.37
CA GLY A 56 16.71 -10.95 9.14
C GLY A 56 15.27 -11.01 8.65
N TYR A 57 14.34 -10.23 9.23
CA TYR A 57 12.90 -10.26 8.88
C TYR A 57 12.49 -9.30 7.76
N ALA A 58 13.42 -9.02 6.84
CA ALA A 58 13.19 -8.17 5.68
C ALA A 58 14.05 -8.63 4.51
N VAL A 59 13.69 -8.19 3.31
CA VAL A 59 14.43 -8.49 2.08
C VAL A 59 15.17 -7.25 1.62
N ARG A 60 16.44 -7.40 1.20
CA ARG A 60 17.23 -6.28 0.64
C ARG A 60 16.51 -5.66 -0.55
N ALA A 61 16.36 -4.34 -0.54
CA ALA A 61 15.82 -3.60 -1.67
C ALA A 61 16.91 -3.15 -2.65
N ASP A 62 16.65 -3.38 -3.92
CA ASP A 62 17.43 -3.06 -5.12
C ASP A 62 16.63 -2.19 -6.12
N GLY A 63 15.37 -1.91 -5.79
CA GLY A 63 14.45 -1.05 -6.54
C GLY A 63 13.34 -0.51 -5.65
N LEU A 64 12.54 0.43 -6.18
CA LEU A 64 11.42 0.99 -5.43
C LEU A 64 10.28 -0.03 -5.33
N LEU A 65 9.97 -0.69 -6.44
CA LEU A 65 9.02 -1.81 -6.44
C LEU A 65 9.61 -3.04 -5.76
N PRO A 66 8.82 -3.74 -4.93
CA PRO A 66 9.16 -5.07 -4.43
C PRO A 66 9.36 -6.10 -5.55
N ASN A 67 10.02 -7.20 -5.20
CA ASN A 67 10.25 -8.30 -6.14
C ASN A 67 8.94 -8.83 -6.71
N GLY A 68 8.85 -8.91 -8.03
CA GLY A 68 7.62 -9.31 -8.70
C GLY A 68 7.62 -9.00 -10.19
N PRO A 69 6.51 -9.27 -10.89
CA PRO A 69 6.42 -9.16 -12.35
C PRO A 69 6.50 -7.72 -12.87
N PHE A 70 6.29 -6.71 -12.02
CA PHE A 70 6.26 -5.30 -12.39
C PHE A 70 7.61 -4.58 -12.22
N LYS A 71 8.57 -5.23 -11.55
CA LYS A 71 9.87 -4.65 -11.25
C LYS A 71 10.82 -4.79 -12.43
N SER A 72 11.58 -3.74 -12.73
CA SER A 72 12.55 -3.83 -13.82
C SER A 72 13.72 -4.78 -13.46
N PRO A 73 14.22 -5.60 -14.41
CA PRO A 73 15.45 -6.36 -14.23
C PRO A 73 16.73 -5.51 -14.43
N ASN A 74 16.62 -4.25 -14.89
CA ASN A 74 17.77 -3.42 -15.28
C ASN A 74 18.12 -2.35 -14.24
N LEU A 75 17.95 -2.66 -12.96
CA LEU A 75 18.20 -1.72 -11.88
C LEU A 75 19.67 -1.78 -11.42
N ASP A 76 20.23 -0.64 -11.01
CA ASP A 76 21.45 -0.63 -10.20
C ASP A 76 21.06 -1.03 -8.76
N PRO A 77 21.58 -2.15 -8.23
CA PRO A 77 21.22 -2.61 -6.89
C PRO A 77 21.86 -1.77 -5.77
N TYR A 78 22.71 -0.78 -6.12
CA TYR A 78 23.46 0.07 -5.19
C TYR A 78 24.12 -0.77 -4.09
N PRO A 79 25.07 -1.68 -4.44
CA PRO A 79 25.78 -2.48 -3.46
C PRO A 79 26.55 -1.59 -2.50
N PHE A 80 26.71 -2.00 -1.24
CA PHE A 80 27.48 -1.22 -0.27
C PHE A 80 28.91 -0.99 -0.78
N ASN A 81 29.27 0.27 -1.00
CA ASN A 81 30.55 0.69 -1.57
C ASN A 81 30.92 2.11 -1.11
N PRO A 82 31.49 2.26 0.10
CA PRO A 82 31.84 3.57 0.66
C PRO A 82 32.93 4.31 -0.16
N ASP A 83 33.81 3.59 -0.87
CA ASP A 83 34.79 4.21 -1.77
C ASP A 83 34.13 4.88 -2.98
N LYS A 84 33.13 4.21 -3.58
CA LYS A 84 32.33 4.80 -4.66
C LYS A 84 31.54 6.02 -4.18
N ALA A 85 31.00 5.96 -2.96
CA ALA A 85 30.31 7.09 -2.34
C ALA A 85 31.25 8.30 -2.18
N ARG A 86 32.44 8.12 -1.60
CA ARG A 86 33.45 9.17 -1.46
C ARG A 86 33.86 9.77 -2.82
N GLU A 87 34.03 8.94 -3.84
CA GLU A 87 34.37 9.41 -5.19
C GLU A 87 33.24 10.24 -5.81
N LEU A 88 31.98 9.82 -5.68
CA LEU A 88 30.82 10.57 -6.16
C LEU A 88 30.66 11.92 -5.43
N LEU A 89 30.85 11.95 -4.11
CA LEU A 89 30.81 13.19 -3.33
C LEU A 89 31.91 14.17 -3.77
N LYS A 90 33.12 13.67 -4.03
CA LYS A 90 34.22 14.47 -4.58
C LYS A 90 33.89 15.04 -5.96
N GLN A 91 33.30 14.23 -6.85
CA GLN A 91 32.87 14.69 -8.18
C GLN A 91 31.75 15.73 -8.11
N ALA A 92 30.87 15.61 -7.11
CA ALA A 92 29.81 16.58 -6.83
C ALA A 92 30.32 17.87 -6.18
N GLY A 93 31.57 17.90 -5.70
CA GLY A 93 32.10 19.03 -4.94
C GLY A 93 31.42 19.17 -3.57
N TRP A 94 31.12 18.05 -2.92
CA TRP A 94 30.46 18.02 -1.61
C TRP A 94 31.20 18.87 -0.57
N ASP A 95 30.45 19.72 0.12
CA ASP A 95 30.92 20.54 1.23
C ASP A 95 30.75 19.76 2.53
N SER A 96 31.85 19.18 3.04
CA SER A 96 31.86 18.38 4.27
C SER A 96 31.54 19.16 5.54
N SER A 97 31.42 20.50 5.48
CA SER A 97 30.95 21.31 6.61
C SER A 97 29.43 21.32 6.75
N ARG A 98 28.70 20.82 5.73
CA ARG A 98 27.25 20.71 5.77
C ARG A 98 26.80 19.52 6.63
N THR A 99 25.68 19.74 7.30
CA THR A 99 24.94 18.71 8.01
C THR A 99 23.60 18.50 7.32
N LEU A 100 23.25 17.25 7.03
CA LEU A 100 21.93 16.87 6.55
C LEU A 100 20.98 16.66 7.72
N GLU A 101 19.74 17.10 7.57
CA GLU A 101 18.68 16.91 8.55
C GLU A 101 17.73 15.78 8.09
N MET A 102 17.72 14.66 8.83
CA MET A 102 16.88 13.49 8.60
C MET A 102 15.63 13.55 9.49
N VAL A 103 14.45 13.32 8.92
CA VAL A 103 13.20 13.20 9.67
C VAL A 103 12.63 11.79 9.60
N PHE A 104 11.92 11.38 10.65
CA PHE A 104 11.19 10.11 10.70
C PHE A 104 10.00 10.26 11.64
N TYR A 105 9.06 9.30 11.63
CA TYR A 105 7.82 9.37 12.43
C TYR A 105 7.49 8.08 13.16
N TYR A 106 8.42 7.13 13.19
CA TYR A 106 8.30 5.88 13.94
C TYR A 106 9.08 6.00 15.26
N ASP A 107 8.38 5.92 16.39
CA ASP A 107 8.93 6.09 17.74
C ASP A 107 9.30 4.76 18.40
N ASP A 108 9.72 3.78 17.60
CA ASP A 108 10.11 2.47 18.07
C ASP A 108 11.63 2.31 18.16
N GLN A 109 12.08 1.37 19.01
CA GLN A 109 13.51 1.15 19.25
C GLN A 109 14.26 0.65 18.00
N VAL A 110 13.60 -0.08 17.10
CA VAL A 110 14.21 -0.57 15.86
C VAL A 110 14.54 0.63 14.97
N THR A 111 13.61 1.60 14.86
CA THR A 111 13.86 2.86 14.14
C THR A 111 14.96 3.69 14.79
N ALA A 112 15.00 3.80 16.12
CA ALA A 112 16.08 4.51 16.81
C ALA A 112 17.47 3.89 16.53
N ASN A 113 17.55 2.56 16.51
CA ASN A 113 18.77 1.83 16.15
C ASN A 113 19.15 2.08 14.68
N LEU A 114 18.17 2.05 13.77
CA LEU A 114 18.38 2.35 12.35
C LEU A 114 18.95 3.76 12.13
N MET A 115 18.40 4.78 12.80
CA MET A 115 18.92 6.16 12.67
C MET A 115 20.38 6.28 13.12
N THR A 116 20.75 5.57 14.19
CA THR A 116 22.13 5.53 14.69
C THR A 116 23.08 4.87 13.67
N VAL A 117 22.65 3.75 13.06
CA VAL A 117 23.44 3.06 12.02
C VAL A 117 23.61 3.95 10.79
N LEU A 118 22.52 4.53 10.28
CA LEU A 118 22.58 5.44 9.13
C LEU A 118 23.47 6.66 9.41
N GLN A 119 23.42 7.24 10.61
CA GLN A 119 24.30 8.34 10.99
C GLN A 119 25.78 7.94 10.92
N ALA A 120 26.13 6.75 11.41
CA ALA A 120 27.51 6.25 11.40
C ALA A 120 28.00 5.93 9.97
N GLU A 121 27.17 5.28 9.16
CA GLU A 121 27.51 4.92 7.77
C GLU A 121 27.72 6.16 6.89
N LEU A 122 26.86 7.18 7.03
CA LEU A 122 27.03 8.44 6.31
C LEU A 122 28.26 9.22 6.79
N ALA A 123 28.57 9.18 8.09
CA ALA A 123 29.77 9.80 8.63
C ALA A 123 31.06 9.19 8.05
N ASP A 124 31.11 7.87 7.81
CA ASP A 124 32.28 7.18 7.22
C ASP A 124 32.64 7.71 5.82
N VAL A 125 31.65 8.17 5.06
CA VAL A 125 31.85 8.74 3.71
C VAL A 125 31.97 10.26 3.70
N GLY A 126 31.93 10.91 4.88
CA GLY A 126 32.10 12.36 5.02
C GLY A 126 30.80 13.17 4.96
N ILE A 127 29.65 12.55 5.23
CA ILE A 127 28.35 13.22 5.36
C ILE A 127 27.97 13.27 6.84
N THR A 128 27.84 14.47 7.40
CA THR A 128 27.29 14.64 8.75
C THR A 128 25.76 14.65 8.68
N MET A 129 25.09 13.91 9.56
CA MET A 129 23.62 13.85 9.62
C MET A 129 23.12 14.05 11.05
N ASN A 130 22.14 14.93 11.23
CA ASN A 130 21.27 14.99 12.40
C ASN A 130 19.94 14.28 12.09
N TYR A 131 19.24 13.80 13.11
CA TYR A 131 17.91 13.22 12.92
C TYR A 131 16.91 13.63 14.00
N HIS A 132 15.62 13.71 13.64
CA HIS A 132 14.54 14.10 14.55
C HIS A 132 13.25 13.33 14.27
N LEU A 133 12.59 12.94 15.36
CA LEU A 133 11.24 12.40 15.31
C LEU A 133 10.24 13.54 15.06
N LEU A 134 9.41 13.39 14.04
CA LEU A 134 8.27 14.26 13.78
C LEU A 134 7.10 13.86 14.67
N VAL A 135 6.43 14.86 15.24
CA VAL A 135 5.24 14.71 16.09
C VAL A 135 4.13 15.63 15.60
N GLY A 136 2.87 15.26 15.87
CA GLY A 136 1.69 16.04 15.44
C GLY A 136 1.20 15.64 14.06
N ASP A 137 0.88 16.63 13.21
CA ASP A 137 0.40 16.39 11.84
C ASP A 137 1.56 16.05 10.89
N VAL A 138 2.04 14.82 11.03
CA VAL A 138 3.17 14.25 10.27
C VAL A 138 2.86 14.26 8.77
N ALA A 139 1.64 13.87 8.38
CA ALA A 139 1.24 13.80 6.98
C ALA A 139 1.30 15.18 6.31
N LYS A 140 0.73 16.21 6.95
CA LYS A 140 0.85 17.59 6.46
C LYS A 140 2.30 18.03 6.37
N THR A 141 3.12 17.70 7.38
CA THR A 141 4.53 18.09 7.43
C THR A 141 5.33 17.46 6.30
N LEU A 142 5.15 16.17 6.04
CA LEU A 142 5.90 15.46 5.01
C LEU A 142 5.41 15.79 3.59
N ASN A 143 4.11 15.94 3.41
CA ASN A 143 3.49 16.09 2.09
C ASN A 143 3.33 17.57 1.65
N SER A 144 3.86 18.53 2.42
CA SER A 144 3.80 19.94 2.04
C SER A 144 4.76 20.24 0.89
N ILE A 145 4.22 20.61 -0.27
CA ILE A 145 5.00 21.12 -1.40
C ILE A 145 4.93 22.65 -1.47
N PRO A 146 5.94 23.32 -2.05
CA PRO A 146 5.87 24.76 -2.29
C PRO A 146 4.80 25.10 -3.34
N ASP A 147 4.21 26.29 -3.25
CA ASP A 147 3.21 26.78 -4.22
C ASP A 147 3.81 26.92 -5.65
N ASP A 148 5.12 27.18 -5.74
CA ASP A 148 5.89 27.19 -6.99
C ASP A 148 6.75 25.91 -7.04
N PRO A 149 6.69 25.07 -8.10
CA PRO A 149 7.57 23.91 -8.26
C PRO A 149 9.08 24.24 -8.24
N LYS A 150 9.46 25.49 -8.49
CA LYS A 150 10.83 26.02 -8.35
C LYS A 150 11.05 26.79 -7.05
N GLY A 151 10.03 26.83 -6.20
CA GLY A 151 10.01 27.51 -4.92
C GLY A 151 10.82 26.78 -3.86
N LYS A 152 10.92 27.44 -2.70
CA LYS A 152 11.61 26.89 -1.53
C LYS A 152 10.72 25.91 -0.80
N SER A 153 11.32 24.83 -0.31
CA SER A 153 10.68 23.85 0.55
C SER A 153 9.93 24.52 1.70
N VAL A 154 8.72 24.07 1.97
CA VAL A 154 7.91 24.52 3.12
C VAL A 154 8.44 23.93 4.44
N VAL A 155 9.28 22.89 4.33
CA VAL A 155 9.86 22.13 5.44
C VAL A 155 11.38 22.01 5.30
N THR A 156 12.10 21.92 6.42
CA THR A 156 13.56 22.12 6.43
C THR A 156 14.41 20.85 6.38
N TRP A 157 13.79 19.67 6.26
CA TRP A 157 14.52 18.39 6.21
C TRP A 157 15.15 18.11 4.83
N ASP A 158 16.26 17.38 4.80
CA ASP A 158 16.94 16.90 3.58
C ASP A 158 16.50 15.50 3.21
N LEU A 159 16.39 14.63 4.23
CA LEU A 159 16.09 13.21 4.09
C LEU A 159 14.90 12.86 4.99
N GLY A 160 14.08 11.90 4.56
CA GLY A 160 12.97 11.37 5.36
C GLY A 160 12.98 9.86 5.39
N TYR A 161 12.99 9.22 6.55
CA TYR A 161 12.77 7.79 6.65
C TYR A 161 11.28 7.47 6.75
N GLY A 162 10.80 6.66 5.81
CA GLY A 162 9.41 6.32 5.69
C GLY A 162 9.18 5.05 4.88
N ALA A 163 7.98 4.90 4.35
CA ALA A 163 7.64 3.79 3.47
C ALA A 163 6.59 4.15 2.43
N ARG A 164 6.53 3.29 1.40
CA ARG A 164 5.39 3.18 0.50
C ARG A 164 4.80 1.79 0.68
N ALA A 165 3.53 1.74 1.05
CA ALA A 165 2.69 0.57 1.02
C ALA A 165 1.63 0.81 -0.05
N ALA A 166 1.34 -0.17 -0.89
CA ALA A 166 0.44 0.04 -2.02
C ALA A 166 -0.57 -1.09 -2.15
N ILE A 167 -1.81 -0.74 -2.50
CA ILE A 167 -2.80 -1.69 -3.00
C ILE A 167 -2.52 -1.94 -4.48
N ALA A 168 -2.23 -0.87 -5.23
CA ALA A 168 -1.92 -0.90 -6.64
C ALA A 168 -0.50 -0.42 -6.93
N MET A 169 0.23 -1.07 -7.83
CA MET A 169 1.65 -0.74 -8.08
C MET A 169 1.88 0.71 -8.53
N GLN A 170 0.91 1.33 -9.19
CA GLN A 170 0.95 2.73 -9.61
C GLN A 170 1.08 3.70 -8.43
N GLU A 171 0.61 3.34 -7.23
CA GLU A 171 0.73 4.17 -6.03
C GLU A 171 2.19 4.35 -5.60
N TYR A 172 3.11 3.50 -6.04
CA TYR A 172 4.54 3.74 -5.82
C TYR A 172 5.05 4.98 -6.56
N PHE A 173 4.37 5.38 -7.64
CA PHE A 173 4.91 6.33 -8.60
C PHE A 173 4.04 7.58 -8.82
N ASN A 174 2.73 7.47 -8.64
CA ASN A 174 1.78 8.55 -8.98
C ASN A 174 2.08 9.87 -8.25
N ASP A 175 2.66 9.80 -7.05
CA ASP A 175 3.02 10.97 -6.25
C ASP A 175 4.28 11.70 -6.76
N TYR A 176 5.03 11.11 -7.68
CA TYR A 176 6.16 11.78 -8.35
C TYR A 176 5.71 12.66 -9.53
N ALA A 177 4.43 12.61 -9.91
CA ALA A 177 3.90 13.48 -10.95
C ALA A 177 3.98 14.95 -10.51
N THR A 178 4.35 15.83 -11.45
CA THR A 178 4.54 17.25 -11.20
C THR A 178 3.31 17.87 -10.54
N GLY A 179 3.52 18.57 -9.42
CA GLY A 179 2.46 19.25 -8.67
C GLY A 179 1.65 18.36 -7.73
N LYS A 180 2.01 17.08 -7.58
CA LYS A 180 1.45 16.23 -6.53
C LYS A 180 2.16 16.48 -5.20
N ALA A 181 1.36 16.64 -4.15
CA ALA A 181 1.84 16.69 -2.78
C ALA A 181 2.40 15.31 -2.40
N SER A 182 3.68 15.24 -2.05
CA SER A 182 4.34 13.96 -1.74
C SER A 182 5.49 14.12 -0.76
N ALA A 183 5.71 13.08 0.03
CA ALA A 183 6.86 12.98 0.92
C ALA A 183 8.18 12.79 0.17
N ASP A 184 8.17 12.51 -1.13
CA ASP A 184 9.40 12.28 -1.91
C ASP A 184 10.14 13.56 -2.23
N GLY A 185 9.56 14.74 -2.00
CA GLY A 185 10.23 16.04 -2.15
C GLY A 185 10.79 16.29 -3.55
N PHE A 186 10.15 15.71 -4.57
CA PHE A 186 10.58 15.79 -5.96
C PHE A 186 9.82 16.91 -6.73
N PRO A 187 10.52 17.91 -7.30
CA PRO A 187 9.89 19.01 -8.04
C PRO A 187 9.11 18.62 -9.31
N GLY A 188 9.28 17.39 -9.80
CA GLY A 188 8.66 16.91 -11.03
C GLY A 188 9.62 16.87 -12.23
N SER A 189 9.25 16.12 -13.26
CA SER A 189 9.96 16.05 -14.54
C SER A 189 8.98 15.71 -15.65
N PRO A 190 8.99 16.45 -16.79
CA PRO A 190 8.14 16.11 -17.93
C PRO A 190 8.34 14.69 -18.46
N GLU A 191 9.55 14.15 -18.36
CA GLU A 191 9.83 12.76 -18.75
C GLU A 191 9.11 11.78 -17.83
N LEU A 192 9.22 11.97 -16.51
CA LEU A 192 8.58 11.12 -15.52
C LEU A 192 7.04 11.26 -15.56
N ASP A 193 6.53 12.47 -15.78
CA ASP A 193 5.10 12.74 -15.96
C ASP A 193 4.52 11.95 -17.13
N GLY A 194 5.25 11.89 -18.25
CA GLY A 194 4.88 11.08 -19.41
C GLY A 194 4.81 9.59 -19.07
N LEU A 195 5.84 9.06 -18.40
CA LEU A 195 5.88 7.65 -17.99
C LEU A 195 4.75 7.29 -17.02
N ILE A 196 4.46 8.17 -16.04
CA ILE A 196 3.36 7.99 -15.09
C ILE A 196 2.02 8.03 -15.84
N ALA A 197 1.83 8.97 -16.76
CA ALA A 197 0.62 9.06 -17.58
C ALA A 197 0.40 7.77 -18.40
N ASP A 198 1.47 7.23 -18.99
CA ASP A 198 1.41 5.96 -19.74
C ASP A 198 0.98 4.79 -18.85
N SER A 199 1.51 4.69 -17.62
CA SER A 199 1.15 3.63 -16.66
C SER A 199 -0.32 3.66 -16.23
N ASN A 200 -0.96 4.82 -16.34
CA ASN A 200 -2.36 5.05 -15.98
C ASN A 200 -3.30 5.13 -17.20
N SER A 201 -2.81 4.81 -18.40
CA SER A 201 -3.56 4.99 -19.66
C SER A 201 -4.34 3.75 -20.13
N SER A 202 -4.07 2.59 -19.53
CA SER A 202 -4.58 1.29 -19.99
C SER A 202 -4.90 0.37 -18.83
N THR A 203 -5.92 -0.47 -19.00
CA THR A 203 -6.25 -1.60 -18.12
C THR A 203 -5.55 -2.91 -18.55
N ASP A 204 -4.77 -2.89 -19.65
CA ASP A 204 -3.97 -4.04 -20.09
C ASP A 204 -2.74 -4.24 -19.18
N PRO A 205 -2.64 -5.37 -18.46
CA PRO A 205 -1.54 -5.64 -17.53
C PRO A 205 -0.14 -5.58 -18.16
N GLU A 206 0.03 -5.96 -19.43
CA GLU A 206 1.35 -5.94 -20.07
C GLU A 206 1.78 -4.52 -20.47
N VAL A 207 0.81 -3.68 -20.86
CA VAL A 207 1.08 -2.25 -21.10
C VAL A 207 1.48 -1.56 -19.80
N THR A 208 0.69 -1.77 -18.74
CA THR A 208 0.97 -1.22 -17.40
C THR A 208 2.33 -1.68 -16.90
N LYS A 209 2.64 -2.98 -17.00
CA LYS A 209 3.92 -3.54 -16.57
C LYS A 209 5.13 -2.89 -17.24
N LYS A 210 5.09 -2.71 -18.57
CA LYS A 210 6.19 -2.05 -19.29
C LYS A 210 6.38 -0.59 -18.86
N ALA A 211 5.27 0.13 -18.65
CA ALA A 211 5.32 1.51 -18.17
C ALA A 211 5.91 1.59 -16.75
N LEU A 212 5.46 0.72 -15.82
CA LEU A 212 5.97 0.65 -14.46
C LEU A 212 7.47 0.32 -14.41
N MET A 213 7.95 -0.63 -15.21
CA MET A 213 9.39 -0.93 -15.32
C MET A 213 10.21 0.29 -15.77
N SER A 214 9.68 1.06 -16.72
CA SER A 214 10.36 2.26 -17.22
C SER A 214 10.43 3.36 -16.16
N ILE A 215 9.38 3.50 -15.35
CA ILE A 215 9.37 4.42 -14.20
C ILE A 215 10.38 3.97 -13.13
N ASP A 216 10.39 2.68 -12.79
CA ASP A 216 11.28 2.10 -11.78
C ASP A 216 12.76 2.31 -12.17
N GLU A 217 13.10 2.09 -13.46
CA GLU A 217 14.43 2.40 -14.00
C GLU A 217 14.77 3.89 -13.92
N TYR A 218 13.82 4.78 -14.25
CA TYR A 218 14.04 6.24 -14.14
C TYR A 218 14.31 6.65 -12.69
N ILE A 219 13.51 6.18 -11.74
CA ILE A 219 13.66 6.48 -10.31
C ILE A 219 14.99 5.94 -9.79
N ASN A 220 15.33 4.69 -10.10
CA ASN A 220 16.57 4.05 -9.68
C ASN A 220 17.81 4.77 -10.25
N LYS A 221 17.83 5.06 -11.55
CA LYS A 221 18.94 5.76 -12.21
C LYS A 221 19.15 7.16 -11.63
N ASN A 222 18.07 7.88 -11.34
CA ASN A 222 18.13 9.24 -10.81
C ASN A 222 18.18 9.28 -9.27
N ALA A 223 18.16 8.14 -8.59
CA ALA A 223 18.13 8.02 -7.14
C ALA A 223 17.15 9.02 -6.49
N LEU A 224 15.90 9.10 -6.98
CA LEU A 224 14.91 10.04 -6.44
C LEU A 224 14.48 9.69 -5.01
N THR A 225 14.66 8.42 -4.64
CA THR A 225 14.51 7.84 -3.32
C THR A 225 15.56 6.75 -3.15
N ILE A 226 15.82 6.32 -1.92
CA ILE A 226 16.76 5.23 -1.62
C ILE A 226 15.99 4.11 -0.91
N PRO A 227 15.53 3.08 -1.65
CA PRO A 227 14.95 1.88 -1.07
C PRO A 227 15.97 1.19 -0.16
N LEU A 228 15.60 0.91 1.08
CA LEU A 228 16.44 0.23 2.06
C LEU A 228 16.14 -1.27 2.06
N TYR A 229 14.87 -1.61 2.27
CA TYR A 229 14.42 -3.01 2.36
C TYR A 229 12.93 -3.14 2.00
N TYR A 230 12.55 -4.30 1.49
CA TYR A 230 11.17 -4.71 1.36
C TYR A 230 10.72 -5.27 2.71
N GLN A 231 9.70 -4.65 3.29
CA GLN A 231 9.08 -5.10 4.52
C GLN A 231 8.26 -6.36 4.23
N GLN A 232 8.59 -7.45 4.92
CA GLN A 232 7.75 -8.65 4.87
C GLN A 232 6.64 -8.57 5.90
N LEU A 233 5.51 -9.19 5.56
CA LEU A 233 4.45 -9.55 6.49
C LEU A 233 4.65 -10.99 6.91
N TYR A 234 4.35 -11.35 8.15
CA TYR A 234 4.40 -12.73 8.59
C TYR A 234 3.00 -13.19 8.98
N ALA A 235 2.53 -14.27 8.37
CA ALA A 235 1.39 -15.02 8.87
C ALA A 235 1.84 -15.85 10.08
N VAL A 236 1.13 -15.68 11.18
CA VAL A 236 1.31 -16.38 12.45
C VAL A 236 0.20 -17.39 12.58
N GLU A 237 0.52 -18.69 12.61
CA GLU A 237 -0.46 -19.77 12.58
C GLU A 237 -0.19 -20.75 13.72
N SER A 238 -1.20 -21.06 14.53
CA SER A 238 -1.06 -22.13 15.52
C SER A 238 -1.15 -23.51 14.86
N ASN A 239 -0.59 -24.52 15.50
CA ASN A 239 -0.71 -25.91 15.04
C ASN A 239 -2.17 -26.44 15.05
N ARG A 240 -3.11 -25.74 15.70
CA ARG A 240 -4.53 -26.09 15.71
C ARG A 240 -5.21 -25.70 14.40
N LEU A 241 -4.70 -24.70 13.69
CA LEU A 241 -5.30 -24.16 12.47
C LEU A 241 -4.96 -25.04 11.26
N ASN A 242 -5.97 -25.35 10.46
CA ASN A 242 -5.81 -25.94 9.15
C ASN A 242 -6.62 -25.16 8.11
N ARG A 243 -5.90 -24.47 7.22
CA ARG A 243 -6.45 -23.71 6.08
C ARG A 243 -6.99 -24.59 4.96
N ASN A 244 -6.88 -25.91 5.05
CA ASN A 244 -7.33 -26.88 4.05
C ASN A 244 -6.79 -26.63 2.63
N GLY A 245 -5.53 -26.17 2.56
CA GLY A 245 -4.83 -25.89 1.30
C GLY A 245 -5.07 -24.49 0.74
N GLU A 246 -5.86 -23.65 1.40
CA GLU A 246 -6.10 -22.27 0.97
C GLU A 246 -4.80 -21.43 1.06
N PRO A 247 -4.47 -20.66 0.00
CA PRO A 247 -3.18 -19.98 -0.13
C PRO A 247 -3.04 -18.82 0.85
N HIS A 248 -1.80 -18.52 1.26
CA HIS A 248 -1.46 -17.23 1.87
C HIS A 248 -1.46 -16.12 0.83
N GLY A 249 -1.72 -14.89 1.27
CA GLY A 249 -1.77 -13.71 0.43
C GLY A 249 -1.34 -12.45 1.14
N ASN A 250 -1.59 -11.29 0.53
CA ASN A 250 -1.35 -10.01 1.15
C ASN A 250 -2.47 -9.68 2.15
N ASP A 251 -2.27 -10.10 3.39
CA ASP A 251 -3.24 -9.89 4.47
C ASP A 251 -3.40 -8.43 4.92
N GLN A 252 -2.66 -7.47 4.34
CA GLN A 252 -2.94 -6.03 4.53
C GLN A 252 -4.26 -5.61 3.89
N PHE A 253 -4.72 -6.35 2.89
CA PHE A 253 -5.89 -6.03 2.07
C PHE A 253 -6.81 -7.24 1.95
N ASN A 254 -7.91 -7.10 1.22
CA ASN A 254 -8.86 -8.19 1.02
C ASN A 254 -8.41 -9.07 -0.14
N TYR A 255 -8.36 -10.36 0.12
CA TYR A 255 -8.35 -11.40 -0.89
C TYR A 255 -9.25 -12.52 -0.41
N ASP A 256 -9.58 -13.43 -1.31
CA ASP A 256 -10.41 -14.56 -0.94
C ASP A 256 -9.63 -15.54 -0.06
N TRP A 257 -9.87 -15.45 1.26
CA TRP A 257 -9.32 -16.41 2.23
C TRP A 257 -9.92 -17.80 2.07
N ASN A 258 -11.11 -17.89 1.46
CA ASN A 258 -11.99 -19.04 1.59
C ASN A 258 -12.08 -19.54 3.03
N ILE A 259 -12.23 -18.59 3.97
CA ILE A 259 -12.22 -18.88 5.42
C ILE A 259 -13.33 -19.86 5.82
N GLN A 260 -14.42 -19.95 5.06
CA GLN A 260 -15.46 -20.96 5.25
C GLN A 260 -14.92 -22.40 5.16
N ASN A 261 -13.83 -22.60 4.42
CA ASN A 261 -13.20 -23.90 4.27
C ASN A 261 -12.24 -24.24 5.40
N TRP A 262 -11.78 -23.26 6.19
CA TRP A 262 -10.79 -23.47 7.24
C TRP A 262 -11.37 -24.28 8.40
N THR A 263 -10.51 -24.95 9.13
CA THR A 263 -10.86 -25.74 10.32
C THR A 263 -9.87 -25.47 11.43
N VAL A 264 -10.32 -25.60 12.67
CA VAL A 264 -9.47 -25.56 13.86
C VAL A 264 -9.76 -26.79 14.73
N GLU A 265 -8.76 -27.26 15.48
CA GLU A 265 -8.97 -28.30 16.48
C GLU A 265 -10.06 -27.88 17.49
N PRO A 266 -11.04 -28.77 17.79
CA PRO A 266 -12.07 -28.50 18.78
C PRO A 266 -11.51 -28.24 20.17
N ASP A 267 -12.19 -27.40 20.95
CA ASP A 267 -11.92 -27.23 22.38
C ASP A 267 -12.43 -28.43 23.21
N ALA A 268 -12.32 -28.34 24.53
CA ALA A 268 -12.72 -29.39 25.46
C ALA A 268 -14.22 -29.74 25.39
N ASP A 269 -15.06 -28.81 24.93
CA ASP A 269 -16.50 -28.99 24.75
C ASP A 269 -16.85 -29.46 23.33
N GLY A 270 -15.84 -29.70 22.49
CA GLY A 270 -15.99 -30.15 21.10
C GLY A 270 -16.33 -29.02 20.12
N LYS A 271 -16.25 -27.75 20.54
CA LYS A 271 -16.53 -26.58 19.70
C LYS A 271 -15.26 -26.14 18.96
N LYS A 272 -15.36 -25.86 17.66
CA LYS A 272 -14.25 -25.36 16.84
C LYS A 272 -14.17 -23.84 16.96
N VAL A 273 -13.46 -23.37 17.99
CA VAL A 273 -13.22 -21.94 18.23
C VAL A 273 -11.83 -21.56 17.71
N MET A 274 -11.82 -20.63 16.75
CA MET A 274 -10.60 -20.03 16.21
C MET A 274 -10.34 -18.68 16.89
N TYR A 275 -9.12 -18.44 17.32
CA TYR A 275 -8.72 -17.16 17.89
C TYR A 275 -7.89 -16.32 16.91
N THR A 276 -8.10 -15.01 16.88
CA THR A 276 -7.37 -14.05 16.05
C THR A 276 -7.20 -12.71 16.76
N ASN A 277 -6.60 -11.72 16.10
CA ASN A 277 -6.45 -10.36 16.59
C ASN A 277 -7.20 -9.35 15.68
N ALA A 278 -6.88 -8.05 15.80
CA ALA A 278 -7.49 -6.97 15.04
C ALA A 278 -9.02 -6.85 15.22
N ALA A 279 -9.50 -7.04 16.46
CA ALA A 279 -10.83 -6.60 16.85
C ALA A 279 -10.89 -5.07 17.02
N PRO A 280 -12.05 -4.44 16.77
CA PRO A 280 -12.23 -3.01 16.94
C PRO A 280 -12.04 -2.55 18.39
N VAL A 281 -11.44 -1.36 18.57
CA VAL A 281 -11.22 -0.75 19.88
C VAL A 281 -12.42 0.06 20.37
N ASP A 282 -13.10 0.78 19.48
CA ASP A 282 -14.23 1.67 19.83
C ASP A 282 -15.50 1.35 19.03
N TYR A 283 -15.34 0.99 17.75
CA TYR A 283 -16.40 0.67 16.80
C TYR A 283 -15.82 -0.06 15.59
N PHE A 284 -16.68 -0.70 14.80
CA PHE A 284 -16.27 -1.19 13.49
C PHE A 284 -16.08 -0.01 12.54
N GLU A 285 -14.89 0.14 11.98
CA GLU A 285 -14.65 1.14 10.95
C GLU A 285 -15.46 0.83 9.69
N GLU A 286 -15.89 1.86 8.97
CA GLU A 286 -16.49 1.70 7.65
C GLU A 286 -15.50 0.95 6.73
N PRO A 287 -15.96 -0.05 5.95
CA PRO A 287 -15.05 -0.94 5.25
C PRO A 287 -14.29 -0.29 4.09
N TRP A 288 -14.51 1.01 3.86
CA TRP A 288 -13.92 1.78 2.76
C TRP A 288 -12.72 2.62 3.17
N VAL A 289 -12.39 2.72 4.46
CA VAL A 289 -11.18 3.42 4.95
C VAL A 289 -9.95 2.54 4.82
N ASN A 290 -10.03 1.32 5.35
CA ASN A 290 -8.89 0.44 5.52
C ASN A 290 -9.28 -0.99 5.17
N LEU A 291 -9.08 -1.32 3.90
CA LEU A 291 -9.87 -2.34 3.23
C LEU A 291 -9.70 -3.72 3.87
N GLY A 292 -8.50 -4.11 4.33
CA GLY A 292 -8.29 -5.47 4.84
C GLY A 292 -7.54 -5.66 6.15
N LEU A 293 -7.16 -4.61 6.89
CA LEU A 293 -6.38 -4.80 8.13
C LEU A 293 -7.21 -5.35 9.30
N TRP A 294 -8.50 -5.01 9.38
CA TRP A 294 -9.36 -5.44 10.48
C TRP A 294 -9.93 -6.84 10.23
N ALA A 295 -9.98 -7.68 11.28
CA ALA A 295 -10.56 -9.01 11.18
C ALA A 295 -12.02 -8.96 10.67
N GLY A 296 -12.78 -7.97 11.15
CA GLY A 296 -14.15 -7.73 10.71
C GLY A 296 -14.28 -7.51 9.21
N ASN A 297 -13.33 -6.83 8.57
CA ASN A 297 -13.42 -6.54 7.13
C ASN A 297 -13.34 -7.80 6.25
N LYS A 298 -12.64 -8.82 6.74
CA LYS A 298 -12.49 -10.11 6.05
C LYS A 298 -13.64 -11.08 6.33
N MET A 299 -14.43 -10.81 7.35
CA MET A 299 -15.42 -11.75 7.91
C MET A 299 -16.86 -11.30 7.66
N ILE A 300 -17.10 -9.99 7.82
CA ILE A 300 -18.45 -9.40 7.79
C ILE A 300 -18.87 -9.05 6.37
N TRP A 301 -17.93 -8.65 5.50
CA TRP A 301 -18.24 -8.07 4.19
C TRP A 301 -17.86 -9.01 3.04
N ALA A 302 -18.78 -9.17 2.10
CA ALA A 302 -18.48 -9.64 0.75
C ALA A 302 -18.25 -8.42 -0.18
N HIS A 303 -17.56 -8.66 -1.28
CA HIS A 303 -17.17 -7.64 -2.25
C HIS A 303 -17.90 -7.87 -3.57
N MET A 304 -17.74 -6.97 -4.53
CA MET A 304 -18.27 -7.24 -5.89
C MET A 304 -17.50 -8.38 -6.56
N LEU A 305 -16.18 -8.38 -6.38
CA LEU A 305 -15.25 -9.38 -6.91
C LEU A 305 -14.34 -9.87 -5.79
N SER A 306 -13.71 -11.03 -5.97
CA SER A 306 -12.67 -11.53 -5.07
C SER A 306 -11.29 -11.37 -5.70
N ALA A 307 -10.32 -10.83 -4.96
CA ALA A 307 -8.93 -10.76 -5.42
C ALA A 307 -8.22 -12.11 -5.25
N LYS A 308 -7.25 -12.37 -6.13
CA LYS A 308 -6.22 -13.38 -5.90
C LYS A 308 -5.38 -13.03 -4.66
N PRO A 309 -4.70 -14.01 -4.03
CA PRO A 309 -4.03 -13.80 -2.75
C PRO A 309 -3.05 -12.62 -2.71
N PHE A 310 -2.27 -12.41 -3.77
CA PHE A 310 -1.31 -11.29 -3.87
C PHE A 310 -1.84 -10.10 -4.68
N MET A 311 -3.16 -10.01 -4.88
CA MET A 311 -3.87 -8.94 -5.57
C MET A 311 -3.42 -8.67 -7.02
N ASP A 312 -2.86 -9.68 -7.68
CA ASP A 312 -2.42 -9.63 -9.08
C ASP A 312 -3.54 -9.93 -10.09
N GLY A 313 -4.80 -9.80 -9.65
CA GLY A 313 -5.99 -9.95 -10.47
C GLY A 313 -7.20 -10.45 -9.70
N VAL A 314 -8.29 -10.66 -10.44
CA VAL A 314 -9.53 -11.22 -9.93
C VAL A 314 -9.42 -12.74 -9.86
N ALA A 315 -9.78 -13.32 -8.72
CA ALA A 315 -9.90 -14.76 -8.53
C ALA A 315 -11.23 -15.26 -9.12
N GLU A 316 -12.33 -14.61 -8.71
CA GLU A 316 -13.69 -14.91 -9.15
C GLU A 316 -14.65 -13.74 -8.84
N GLY A 317 -15.89 -13.86 -9.32
CA GLY A 317 -16.98 -12.99 -8.89
C GLY A 317 -17.45 -13.33 -7.48
N ASP A 318 -17.81 -12.33 -6.69
CA ASP A 318 -18.34 -12.51 -5.33
C ASP A 318 -19.84 -12.17 -5.29
N LEU A 319 -20.23 -10.95 -4.88
CA LEU A 319 -21.62 -10.49 -5.00
C LEU A 319 -22.06 -10.33 -6.47
N ALA A 320 -21.13 -10.02 -7.36
CA ALA A 320 -21.34 -10.20 -8.80
C ALA A 320 -20.98 -11.64 -9.19
N ASP A 321 -21.89 -12.34 -9.86
CA ASP A 321 -21.59 -13.67 -10.42
C ASP A 321 -20.60 -13.57 -11.59
N THR A 322 -20.79 -12.56 -12.44
CA THR A 322 -19.90 -12.28 -13.57
C THR A 322 -19.65 -10.80 -13.73
N TYR A 323 -18.53 -10.47 -14.40
CA TYR A 323 -18.21 -9.12 -14.80
C TYR A 323 -17.66 -9.09 -16.22
N LYS A 324 -17.74 -7.92 -16.86
CA LYS A 324 -17.13 -7.64 -18.16
C LYS A 324 -16.54 -6.24 -18.17
N VAL A 325 -15.32 -6.10 -18.69
CA VAL A 325 -14.71 -4.82 -19.03
C VAL A 325 -14.77 -4.66 -20.56
N SER A 326 -15.14 -3.47 -21.05
CA SER A 326 -15.11 -3.16 -22.49
C SER A 326 -13.67 -3.09 -23.02
N ASP A 327 -13.51 -3.29 -24.33
CA ASP A 327 -12.20 -3.29 -25.00
C ASP A 327 -11.42 -1.97 -24.83
N ASP A 328 -12.14 -0.85 -24.66
CA ASP A 328 -11.56 0.48 -24.39
C ASP A 328 -11.28 0.74 -22.90
N GLY A 329 -11.61 -0.20 -22.01
CA GLY A 329 -11.42 -0.09 -20.56
C GLY A 329 -12.34 0.91 -19.86
N LYS A 330 -13.34 1.47 -20.56
CA LYS A 330 -14.19 2.57 -20.03
C LYS A 330 -15.57 2.13 -19.57
N THR A 331 -15.94 0.86 -19.72
CA THR A 331 -17.21 0.34 -19.23
C THR A 331 -16.97 -0.95 -18.46
N VAL A 332 -17.50 -1.01 -17.24
CA VAL A 332 -17.57 -2.24 -16.45
C VAL A 332 -19.03 -2.62 -16.26
N THR A 333 -19.36 -3.86 -16.58
CA THR A 333 -20.69 -4.43 -16.37
C THR A 333 -20.59 -5.57 -15.36
N PHE A 334 -21.38 -5.49 -14.29
CA PHE A 334 -21.55 -6.55 -13.31
C PHE A 334 -22.93 -7.19 -13.46
N THR A 335 -22.99 -8.51 -13.35
CA THR A 335 -24.26 -9.24 -13.20
C THR A 335 -24.30 -9.81 -11.78
N MET A 336 -25.27 -9.36 -10.97
CA MET A 336 -25.42 -9.79 -9.58
C MET A 336 -25.69 -11.29 -9.47
N ARG A 337 -25.15 -11.91 -8.42
CA ARG A 337 -25.42 -13.30 -8.07
C ARG A 337 -26.85 -13.46 -7.58
N ASP A 338 -27.49 -14.56 -7.98
CA ASP A 338 -28.86 -14.86 -7.55
C ASP A 338 -28.86 -15.37 -6.10
N GLY A 339 -29.85 -14.96 -5.31
CA GLY A 339 -30.09 -15.50 -3.96
C GLY A 339 -29.14 -15.01 -2.87
N THR A 340 -28.31 -13.99 -3.12
CA THR A 340 -27.49 -13.36 -2.08
C THR A 340 -28.34 -12.55 -1.12
N THR A 341 -28.13 -12.73 0.19
CA THR A 341 -28.80 -11.97 1.24
C THR A 341 -27.79 -11.31 2.17
N TRP A 342 -28.19 -10.20 2.77
CA TRP A 342 -27.56 -9.67 3.96
C TRP A 342 -27.71 -10.67 5.11
N GLN A 343 -26.88 -10.50 6.14
CA GLN A 343 -26.86 -11.35 7.33
C GLN A 343 -28.15 -11.30 8.17
N ASP A 344 -29.02 -10.31 7.91
CA ASP A 344 -30.36 -10.21 8.47
C ASP A 344 -31.45 -10.90 7.63
N GLY A 345 -31.08 -11.48 6.49
CA GLY A 345 -31.97 -12.23 5.58
C GLY A 345 -32.57 -11.40 4.45
N GLU A 346 -32.43 -10.08 4.41
CA GLU A 346 -32.92 -9.28 3.28
C GLU A 346 -32.08 -9.54 2.02
N PRO A 347 -32.69 -9.57 0.83
CA PRO A 347 -31.94 -9.67 -0.42
C PRO A 347 -30.97 -8.51 -0.61
N ILE A 348 -29.77 -8.81 -1.13
CA ILE A 348 -28.83 -7.79 -1.61
C ILE A 348 -29.31 -7.31 -2.98
N THR A 349 -29.50 -6.01 -3.14
CA THR A 349 -30.07 -5.42 -4.36
C THR A 349 -29.06 -4.58 -5.12
N THR A 350 -29.34 -4.31 -6.40
CA THR A 350 -28.58 -3.32 -7.18
C THR A 350 -28.68 -1.92 -6.59
N ASP A 351 -29.78 -1.60 -5.90
CA ASP A 351 -29.98 -0.31 -5.23
C ASP A 351 -29.03 -0.13 -4.06
N ASP A 352 -28.74 -1.20 -3.30
CA ASP A 352 -27.72 -1.17 -2.24
C ASP A 352 -26.34 -0.87 -2.80
N VAL A 353 -25.99 -1.51 -3.92
CA VAL A 353 -24.69 -1.33 -4.59
C VAL A 353 -24.54 0.10 -5.11
N VAL A 354 -25.52 0.60 -5.88
CA VAL A 354 -25.48 1.96 -6.43
C VAL A 354 -25.45 3.00 -5.31
N TRP A 355 -26.31 2.85 -4.29
CA TRP A 355 -26.30 3.74 -3.13
C TRP A 355 -24.96 3.72 -2.39
N SER A 356 -24.36 2.54 -2.21
CA SER A 356 -23.08 2.42 -1.52
C SER A 356 -21.97 3.14 -2.28
N LEU A 357 -21.94 3.03 -3.61
CA LEU A 357 -20.91 3.66 -4.45
C LEU A 357 -21.05 5.18 -4.42
N GLU A 358 -22.28 5.68 -4.55
CA GLU A 358 -22.62 7.09 -4.42
C GLU A 358 -22.26 7.63 -3.03
N THR A 359 -22.66 6.94 -1.97
CA THR A 359 -22.34 7.32 -0.59
C THR A 359 -20.83 7.36 -0.33
N ALA A 360 -20.08 6.38 -0.84
CA ALA A 360 -18.62 6.32 -0.66
C ALA A 360 -17.93 7.60 -1.13
N LEU A 361 -18.33 8.19 -2.26
CA LEU A 361 -17.73 9.44 -2.75
C LEU A 361 -17.98 10.67 -1.85
N LYS A 362 -18.89 10.56 -0.88
CA LYS A 362 -19.22 11.62 0.06
C LYS A 362 -18.66 11.39 1.46
N VAL A 363 -18.08 10.22 1.75
CA VAL A 363 -17.46 9.97 3.07
C VAL A 363 -16.09 10.64 3.14
N PRO A 364 -15.69 11.25 4.28
CA PRO A 364 -14.44 11.99 4.37
C PRO A 364 -13.18 11.09 4.36
N THR A 365 -13.36 9.82 4.71
CA THR A 365 -12.30 8.86 5.00
C THR A 365 -12.13 7.78 3.92
N LEU A 366 -12.74 7.98 2.74
CA LEU A 366 -12.64 7.03 1.63
C LEU A 366 -11.17 6.79 1.24
N HIS A 367 -10.77 5.52 1.16
CA HIS A 367 -9.44 5.15 0.71
C HIS A 367 -9.12 5.72 -0.67
N GLY A 368 -7.91 6.26 -0.85
CA GLY A 368 -7.51 7.01 -2.05
C GLY A 368 -7.67 6.24 -3.37
N VAL A 369 -7.40 4.92 -3.37
CA VAL A 369 -7.61 4.05 -4.55
C VAL A 369 -9.09 4.02 -4.96
N LEU A 370 -10.00 3.81 -4.00
CA LEU A 370 -11.43 3.80 -4.27
C LEU A 370 -11.92 5.18 -4.72
N ALA A 371 -11.43 6.24 -4.06
CA ALA A 371 -11.73 7.62 -4.45
C ALA A 371 -11.30 7.91 -5.89
N ASN A 372 -10.09 7.49 -6.30
CA ASN A 372 -9.60 7.67 -7.66
C ASN A 372 -10.46 6.92 -8.68
N THR A 373 -10.83 5.67 -8.39
CA THR A 373 -11.72 4.87 -9.26
C THR A 373 -13.08 5.51 -9.41
N PHE A 374 -13.74 5.83 -8.29
CA PHE A 374 -15.12 6.31 -8.33
C PHE A 374 -15.23 7.73 -8.88
N ASN A 375 -14.24 8.60 -8.65
CA ASN A 375 -14.19 9.92 -9.28
C ASN A 375 -13.96 9.86 -10.80
N SER A 376 -13.48 8.73 -11.34
CA SER A 376 -13.29 8.54 -12.78
C SER A 376 -14.59 8.18 -13.52
N ILE A 377 -15.70 7.92 -12.79
CA ILE A 377 -17.00 7.60 -13.36
C ILE A 377 -17.64 8.84 -14.00
N GLU A 378 -18.30 8.68 -15.15
CA GLU A 378 -19.04 9.77 -15.80
C GLU A 378 -20.09 10.35 -14.83
N GLY A 379 -20.06 11.67 -14.62
CA GLY A 379 -20.99 12.37 -13.71
C GLY A 379 -20.65 12.30 -12.22
N ALA A 380 -19.56 11.66 -11.81
CA ALA A 380 -19.15 11.60 -10.40
C ALA A 380 -18.89 12.99 -9.80
N ALA A 381 -18.21 13.87 -10.54
CA ALA A 381 -17.94 15.24 -10.11
C ALA A 381 -19.22 16.06 -9.88
N ASP A 382 -20.22 15.92 -10.75
CA ASP A 382 -21.51 16.61 -10.62
C ASP A 382 -22.30 16.09 -9.40
N PHE A 383 -22.25 14.78 -9.15
CA PHE A 383 -22.86 14.17 -7.98
C PHE A 383 -22.21 14.65 -6.67
N VAL A 384 -20.87 14.69 -6.61
CA VAL A 384 -20.12 15.17 -5.44
C VAL A 384 -20.36 16.66 -5.20
N ALA A 385 -20.44 17.47 -6.27
CA ALA A 385 -20.77 18.89 -6.18
C ALA A 385 -22.23 19.17 -5.82
N GLY A 386 -23.09 18.15 -5.78
CA GLY A 386 -24.52 18.29 -5.51
C GLY A 386 -25.32 18.90 -6.66
N THR A 387 -24.75 18.99 -7.86
CA THR A 387 -25.41 19.49 -9.08
C THR A 387 -26.19 18.40 -9.81
N ALA A 388 -25.93 17.12 -9.50
CA ALA A 388 -26.71 15.97 -9.94
C ALA A 388 -27.14 15.09 -8.75
N PRO A 389 -28.37 14.55 -8.73
CA PRO A 389 -28.84 13.69 -7.65
C PRO A 389 -28.23 12.29 -7.66
N HIS A 390 -27.76 11.82 -8.83
CA HIS A 390 -27.17 10.52 -9.07
C HIS A 390 -26.01 10.62 -10.07
N ILE A 391 -25.11 9.63 -10.05
CA ILE A 391 -24.00 9.53 -10.99
C ILE A 391 -24.51 9.03 -12.34
N SER A 392 -24.41 9.87 -13.38
CA SER A 392 -25.00 9.61 -14.71
C SER A 392 -24.34 8.45 -15.48
N GLY A 393 -23.10 8.10 -15.15
CA GLY A 393 -22.38 6.96 -15.70
C GLY A 393 -22.85 5.60 -15.19
N ILE A 394 -23.75 5.55 -14.20
CA ILE A 394 -24.26 4.31 -13.62
C ILE A 394 -25.67 4.03 -14.15
N SER A 395 -25.90 2.81 -14.62
CA SER A 395 -27.22 2.35 -15.05
C SER A 395 -27.49 0.92 -14.57
N VAL A 396 -28.76 0.64 -14.29
CA VAL A 396 -29.23 -0.65 -13.80
C VAL A 396 -30.29 -1.21 -14.74
N ASP A 397 -30.16 -2.48 -15.11
CA ASP A 397 -31.17 -3.25 -15.83
C ASP A 397 -31.34 -4.62 -15.15
N GLY A 398 -32.40 -4.75 -14.35
CA GLY A 398 -32.65 -5.91 -13.50
C GLY A 398 -31.47 -6.16 -12.55
N LYS A 399 -30.76 -7.26 -12.76
CA LYS A 399 -29.57 -7.65 -11.96
C LYS A 399 -28.24 -7.16 -12.56
N THR A 400 -28.29 -6.33 -13.58
CA THR A 400 -27.10 -5.86 -14.29
C THR A 400 -26.80 -4.42 -13.91
N ILE A 401 -25.58 -4.16 -13.44
CA ILE A 401 -25.08 -2.80 -13.17
C ILE A 401 -24.03 -2.49 -14.24
N THR A 402 -24.21 -1.39 -14.97
CA THR A 402 -23.24 -0.90 -15.95
C THR A 402 -22.70 0.45 -15.48
N ILE A 403 -21.37 0.55 -15.39
CA ILE A 403 -20.64 1.74 -14.94
C ILE A 403 -19.75 2.21 -16.09
N LYS A 404 -19.96 3.47 -16.51
CA LYS A 404 -19.17 4.13 -17.55
C LYS A 404 -18.20 5.13 -16.94
N PHE A 405 -16.97 5.10 -17.42
CA PHE A 405 -15.87 5.92 -16.93
C PHE A 405 -15.50 7.01 -17.93
N ALA A 406 -15.41 8.25 -17.45
CA ALA A 406 -14.96 9.38 -18.25
C ALA A 406 -13.48 9.19 -18.68
N LYS A 407 -12.69 8.59 -17.77
CA LYS A 407 -11.27 8.26 -17.97
C LYS A 407 -11.03 6.79 -17.59
N VAL A 408 -10.14 6.11 -18.31
CA VAL A 408 -9.65 4.78 -17.92
C VAL A 408 -9.04 4.86 -16.52
N ASP A 409 -9.40 3.89 -15.66
CA ASP A 409 -8.71 3.61 -14.42
C ASP A 409 -8.12 2.19 -14.46
N PRO A 410 -6.78 2.03 -14.45
CA PRO A 410 -6.15 0.72 -14.46
C PRO A 410 -6.52 -0.15 -13.25
N ASN A 411 -6.99 0.46 -12.16
CA ASN A 411 -7.27 -0.23 -10.90
C ASN A 411 -8.74 -0.62 -10.73
N VAL A 412 -9.59 -0.41 -11.73
CA VAL A 412 -11.04 -0.57 -11.60
C VAL A 412 -11.45 -1.92 -11.03
N LEU A 413 -10.88 -3.03 -11.53
CA LEU A 413 -11.21 -4.37 -11.02
C LEU A 413 -10.70 -4.57 -9.59
N LEU A 414 -9.47 -4.12 -9.31
CA LEU A 414 -8.88 -4.18 -7.98
C LEU A 414 -9.74 -3.43 -6.96
N SER A 415 -10.20 -2.22 -7.27
CA SER A 415 -11.10 -1.45 -6.41
C SER A 415 -12.37 -2.22 -6.06
N PHE A 416 -12.98 -2.91 -7.02
CA PHE A 416 -14.16 -3.75 -6.79
C PHE A 416 -13.87 -5.09 -6.08
N THR A 417 -12.60 -5.47 -5.92
CA THR A 417 -12.20 -6.56 -5.02
C THR A 417 -12.00 -6.14 -3.57
N GLN A 418 -11.86 -4.83 -3.33
CA GLN A 418 -11.60 -4.28 -2.00
C GLN A 418 -12.81 -3.53 -1.43
N TRP A 419 -13.71 -3.05 -2.29
CA TRP A 419 -14.91 -2.33 -1.91
C TRP A 419 -16.11 -3.25 -1.74
N GLY A 420 -16.67 -3.27 -0.52
CA GLY A 420 -17.88 -4.02 -0.17
C GLY A 420 -19.11 -3.10 -0.08
N PRO A 421 -20.23 -3.42 -0.76
CA PRO A 421 -21.50 -2.72 -0.56
C PRO A 421 -22.01 -2.83 0.87
N LEU A 422 -22.78 -1.84 1.31
CA LEU A 422 -23.43 -1.77 2.62
C LEU A 422 -24.96 -1.84 2.47
N PRO A 423 -25.70 -2.37 3.48
CA PRO A 423 -27.16 -2.44 3.45
C PRO A 423 -27.79 -1.05 3.63
N LYS A 424 -28.29 -0.46 2.54
CA LYS A 424 -28.77 0.94 2.47
C LYS A 424 -29.78 1.29 3.57
N LYS A 425 -30.66 0.36 3.90
CA LYS A 425 -31.77 0.56 4.86
C LYS A 425 -31.32 1.03 6.24
N TYR A 426 -30.09 0.73 6.66
CA TYR A 426 -29.55 1.12 7.96
C TYR A 426 -29.04 2.57 8.01
N PHE A 427 -28.98 3.23 6.85
CA PHE A 427 -28.40 4.57 6.70
C PHE A 427 -29.40 5.59 6.15
N GLU A 428 -30.70 5.27 6.19
CA GLU A 428 -31.74 6.23 5.83
C GLU A 428 -31.67 7.47 6.71
N GLY A 429 -31.50 8.65 6.08
CA GLY A 429 -31.39 9.92 6.79
C GLY A 429 -30.02 10.19 7.45
N VAL A 430 -29.06 9.28 7.31
CA VAL A 430 -27.68 9.52 7.75
C VAL A 430 -26.98 10.44 6.75
N ASP A 431 -26.37 11.50 7.24
CA ASP A 431 -25.46 12.33 6.44
C ASP A 431 -24.22 11.49 6.07
N PRO A 432 -23.89 11.29 4.78
CA PRO A 432 -22.70 10.55 4.37
C PRO A 432 -21.40 11.06 4.97
N THR A 433 -21.30 12.36 5.28
CA THR A 433 -20.10 12.93 5.93
C THR A 433 -19.94 12.49 7.38
N LEU A 434 -21.01 11.95 7.98
CA LEU A 434 -21.08 11.42 9.34
C LEU A 434 -21.35 9.91 9.35
N LEU A 435 -21.14 9.21 8.22
CA LEU A 435 -21.46 7.79 8.08
C LEU A 435 -20.88 6.95 9.22
N GLN A 436 -19.60 7.13 9.56
CA GLN A 436 -18.89 6.46 10.65
C GLN A 436 -19.51 6.65 12.05
N GLN A 437 -20.36 7.67 12.24
CA GLN A 437 -21.04 7.94 13.51
C GLN A 437 -22.38 7.20 13.64
N ALA A 438 -22.83 6.50 12.59
CA ALA A 438 -24.08 5.75 12.61
C ALA A 438 -24.03 4.63 13.68
N PRO A 439 -25.12 4.39 14.42
CA PRO A 439 -25.19 3.29 15.40
C PRO A 439 -24.93 1.89 14.80
N PHE A 440 -25.08 1.76 13.48
CA PHE A 440 -24.77 0.54 12.72
C PHE A 440 -23.39 -0.04 13.04
N TRP A 441 -22.39 0.81 13.28
CA TRP A 441 -21.00 0.40 13.55
C TRP A 441 -20.76 -0.20 14.94
N GLN A 442 -21.80 -0.30 15.77
CA GLN A 442 -21.71 -1.01 17.06
C GLN A 442 -21.95 -2.52 16.90
N LYS A 443 -22.75 -2.92 15.91
CA LYS A 443 -22.99 -4.32 15.56
C LYS A 443 -23.44 -4.41 14.08
N PRO A 444 -22.49 -4.31 13.14
CA PRO A 444 -22.79 -4.24 11.72
C PRO A 444 -23.46 -5.52 11.19
N VAL A 445 -24.30 -5.34 10.17
CA VAL A 445 -24.90 -6.41 9.37
C VAL A 445 -24.23 -6.40 8.00
N GLY A 446 -23.57 -7.50 7.63
CA GLY A 446 -22.88 -7.61 6.35
C GLY A 446 -23.38 -8.70 5.43
N SER A 447 -22.51 -9.12 4.53
CA SER A 447 -22.77 -10.06 3.43
C SER A 447 -21.75 -11.20 3.36
N GLY A 448 -20.74 -11.17 4.24
CA GLY A 448 -19.64 -12.11 4.32
C GLY A 448 -19.95 -13.37 5.14
N PRO A 449 -18.96 -14.29 5.25
CA PRO A 449 -19.12 -15.62 5.83
C PRO A 449 -19.44 -15.67 7.33
N PHE A 450 -19.20 -14.59 8.08
CA PHE A 450 -19.41 -14.55 9.53
C PHE A 450 -20.13 -13.27 9.98
N MET A 451 -21.01 -13.43 10.97
CA MET A 451 -21.78 -12.35 11.60
C MET A 451 -21.18 -11.98 12.95
N VAL A 452 -21.29 -10.71 13.34
CA VAL A 452 -20.95 -10.29 14.71
C VAL A 452 -21.95 -10.91 15.70
N GLU A 453 -21.45 -11.70 16.64
CA GLU A 453 -22.24 -12.26 17.73
C GLU A 453 -22.21 -11.30 18.93
N GLU A 454 -21.00 -10.98 19.41
CA GLU A 454 -20.74 -10.07 20.53
C GLU A 454 -19.55 -9.17 20.21
N ALA A 455 -19.63 -7.89 20.59
CA ALA A 455 -18.51 -6.95 20.53
C ALA A 455 -18.32 -6.32 21.92
N LYS A 456 -17.16 -6.57 22.54
CA LYS A 456 -16.66 -5.86 23.71
C LYS A 456 -15.47 -5.04 23.26
N PHE A 457 -15.77 -3.85 22.76
CA PHE A 457 -14.80 -2.90 22.25
C PHE A 457 -13.63 -2.67 23.23
N GLY A 458 -12.41 -2.79 22.72
CA GLY A 458 -11.18 -2.72 23.51
C GLY A 458 -10.76 -4.03 24.20
N ASP A 459 -11.56 -5.10 24.09
CA ASP A 459 -11.26 -6.44 24.63
C ASP A 459 -11.33 -7.51 23.53
N PHE A 460 -12.54 -7.90 23.11
CA PHE A 460 -12.73 -8.90 22.07
C PHE A 460 -14.00 -8.70 21.25
N THR A 461 -14.05 -9.31 20.06
CA THR A 461 -15.25 -9.49 19.26
C THR A 461 -15.40 -10.96 18.89
N SER A 462 -16.59 -11.52 19.08
CA SER A 462 -16.92 -12.87 18.62
C SER A 462 -17.77 -12.83 17.35
N PHE A 463 -17.51 -13.80 16.48
CA PHE A 463 -18.22 -13.98 15.22
C PHE A 463 -18.73 -15.41 15.10
N VAL A 464 -19.88 -15.58 14.45
CA VAL A 464 -20.49 -16.89 14.18
C VAL A 464 -20.80 -17.04 12.69
N PRO A 465 -20.79 -18.28 12.14
CA PRO A 465 -21.05 -18.50 10.73
C PRO A 465 -22.39 -17.94 10.26
N PHE A 466 -22.40 -17.34 9.08
CA PHE A 466 -23.61 -16.97 8.36
C PHE A 466 -24.05 -18.12 7.43
N ASP A 467 -25.16 -18.78 7.76
CA ASP A 467 -25.67 -19.93 7.00
C ASP A 467 -26.12 -19.55 5.58
N GLY A 468 -26.44 -18.26 5.34
CA GLY A 468 -26.84 -17.74 4.03
C GLY A 468 -25.68 -17.31 3.13
N TYR A 469 -24.41 -17.50 3.54
CA TYR A 469 -23.27 -17.14 2.71
C TYR A 469 -23.22 -18.03 1.46
N TRP A 470 -23.05 -17.42 0.28
CA TRP A 470 -23.23 -18.11 -1.00
C TRP A 470 -22.20 -19.23 -1.25
N LYS A 471 -21.01 -19.16 -0.63
CA LYS A 471 -20.00 -20.24 -0.66
C LYS A 471 -20.25 -21.37 0.35
N GLY A 472 -21.36 -21.29 1.09
CA GLY A 472 -21.75 -22.24 2.11
C GLY A 472 -21.26 -21.86 3.52
N LYS A 473 -21.86 -22.53 4.51
CA LYS A 473 -21.58 -22.33 5.93
C LYS A 473 -20.13 -22.68 6.27
N ALA A 474 -19.50 -21.83 7.06
CA ALA A 474 -18.15 -22.06 7.56
C ALA A 474 -18.03 -23.31 8.45
N LYS A 475 -16.88 -23.99 8.39
CA LYS A 475 -16.59 -25.18 9.20
C LYS A 475 -16.05 -24.88 10.61
N ILE A 476 -15.74 -23.62 10.89
CA ILE A 476 -15.40 -23.08 12.22
C ILE A 476 -16.70 -22.65 12.89
N ASP A 477 -16.90 -23.01 14.16
CA ASP A 477 -18.15 -22.74 14.86
C ASP A 477 -18.21 -21.32 15.44
N GLN A 478 -17.05 -20.75 15.76
CA GLN A 478 -16.92 -19.39 16.28
C GLN A 478 -15.50 -18.85 16.03
N ILE A 479 -15.40 -17.55 15.74
CA ILE A 479 -14.13 -16.83 15.73
C ILE A 479 -14.13 -15.82 16.87
N ILE A 480 -13.04 -15.72 17.63
CA ILE A 480 -12.84 -14.69 18.65
C ILE A 480 -11.62 -13.86 18.27
N ALA A 481 -11.84 -12.59 17.95
CA ALA A 481 -10.79 -11.62 17.70
C ALA A 481 -10.50 -10.81 18.95
N TRP A 482 -9.22 -10.66 19.32
CA TRP A 482 -8.78 -9.79 20.43
C TRP A 482 -8.44 -8.38 19.93
N ALA A 483 -8.70 -7.37 20.75
CA ALA A 483 -8.35 -5.97 20.51
C ALA A 483 -6.84 -5.75 20.70
N SER A 484 -6.05 -6.29 19.78
CA SER A 484 -4.60 -6.14 19.69
C SER A 484 -4.19 -6.14 18.23
N GLY A 485 -3.12 -5.42 17.88
CA GLY A 485 -2.65 -5.25 16.50
C GLY A 485 -1.21 -5.73 16.28
N ASP A 486 -0.72 -5.45 15.08
CA ASP A 486 0.69 -5.59 14.71
C ASP A 486 1.57 -4.70 15.59
N GLY A 487 2.59 -5.28 16.25
CA GLY A 487 3.48 -4.58 17.18
C GLY A 487 2.89 -4.30 18.57
N ASP A 488 1.66 -4.75 18.85
CA ASP A 488 1.07 -4.68 20.19
C ASP A 488 1.55 -5.84 21.06
N ALA A 489 2.13 -5.52 22.21
CA ALA A 489 2.59 -6.51 23.19
C ALA A 489 1.50 -7.51 23.65
N ASN A 490 0.22 -7.16 23.54
CA ASN A 490 -0.87 -8.07 23.86
C ASN A 490 -1.07 -9.17 22.82
N MET A 491 -0.68 -8.95 21.55
CA MET A 491 -0.78 -9.98 20.50
C MET A 491 0.09 -11.19 20.86
N VAL A 492 1.37 -10.96 21.21
CA VAL A 492 2.28 -12.05 21.60
C VAL A 492 1.93 -12.70 22.93
N LYS A 493 1.38 -11.94 23.89
CA LYS A 493 0.85 -12.50 25.15
C LYS A 493 -0.33 -13.45 24.89
N ASN A 494 -1.24 -13.05 24.01
CA ASN A 494 -2.38 -13.87 23.63
C ASN A 494 -1.92 -15.13 22.89
N ALA A 495 -0.93 -15.01 21.98
CA ALA A 495 -0.33 -16.16 21.31
C ALA A 495 0.28 -17.16 22.31
N ALA A 496 1.10 -16.69 23.26
CA ALA A 496 1.68 -17.54 24.31
C ALA A 496 0.63 -18.20 25.22
N ALA A 497 -0.56 -17.61 25.34
CA ALA A 497 -1.69 -18.15 26.09
C ALA A 497 -2.62 -19.06 25.27
N HIS A 498 -2.22 -19.48 24.06
CA HIS A 498 -3.05 -20.24 23.11
C HIS A 498 -4.35 -19.52 22.70
N ARG A 499 -4.33 -18.19 22.71
CA ARG A 499 -5.46 -17.32 22.32
C ARG A 499 -5.24 -16.66 20.97
N ILE A 500 -4.38 -17.21 20.11
CA ILE A 500 -4.20 -16.82 18.71
C ILE A 500 -3.99 -18.11 17.91
N ASP A 501 -4.81 -18.32 16.89
CA ASP A 501 -4.67 -19.38 15.89
C ASP A 501 -4.25 -18.81 14.53
N PHE A 502 -4.66 -17.56 14.23
CA PHE A 502 -4.17 -16.79 13.09
C PHE A 502 -3.91 -15.34 13.53
N ALA A 503 -2.80 -14.75 13.09
CA ALA A 503 -2.55 -13.32 13.16
C ALA A 503 -1.54 -12.92 12.07
N ILE A 504 -1.33 -11.62 11.91
CA ILE A 504 -0.25 -11.09 11.09
C ILE A 504 0.61 -10.11 11.89
N THR A 505 1.91 -10.06 11.59
CA THR A 505 2.82 -9.07 12.15
C THR A 505 3.94 -8.71 11.18
N LYS A 506 4.43 -7.49 11.30
CA LYS A 506 5.62 -6.94 10.64
C LYS A 506 6.68 -6.57 11.68
N ALA A 507 6.34 -6.61 12.96
CA ALA A 507 7.19 -6.16 14.04
C ALA A 507 8.25 -7.21 14.39
N VAL A 508 9.52 -6.80 14.33
CA VAL A 508 10.67 -7.65 14.67
C VAL A 508 10.55 -8.24 16.08
N ASN A 509 10.12 -7.43 17.06
CA ASN A 509 9.97 -7.88 18.45
C ASN A 509 8.90 -8.96 18.61
N ASP A 510 7.82 -8.90 17.82
CA ASP A 510 6.78 -9.93 17.83
C ASP A 510 7.37 -11.24 17.31
N LEU A 511 8.07 -11.19 16.19
CA LEU A 511 8.68 -12.36 15.54
C LEU A 511 9.73 -13.03 16.43
N GLU A 512 10.56 -12.24 17.11
CA GLU A 512 11.55 -12.74 18.07
C GLU A 512 10.90 -13.47 19.25
N THR A 513 9.71 -13.06 19.67
CA THR A 513 8.96 -13.73 20.73
C THR A 513 8.24 -14.97 20.20
N LEU A 514 7.50 -14.83 19.09
CA LEU A 514 6.66 -15.88 18.53
C LEU A 514 7.47 -17.09 18.05
N LYS A 515 8.70 -16.89 17.53
CA LYS A 515 9.57 -18.01 17.11
C LYS A 515 9.98 -18.93 18.26
N THR A 516 9.82 -18.49 19.51
CA THR A 516 10.10 -19.32 20.70
C THR A 516 8.94 -20.23 21.08
N LEU A 517 7.75 -20.02 20.50
CA LEU A 517 6.56 -20.83 20.72
C LEU A 517 6.55 -21.96 19.69
N ASP A 518 6.87 -23.19 20.10
CA ASP A 518 6.98 -24.37 19.23
C ASP A 518 5.66 -24.79 18.55
N PHE A 519 4.54 -24.31 19.08
CA PHE A 519 3.20 -24.50 18.54
C PHE A 519 2.75 -23.39 17.56
N MET A 520 3.62 -22.42 17.27
CA MET A 520 3.37 -21.35 16.31
C MET A 520 4.28 -21.48 15.10
N LYS A 521 3.69 -21.34 13.91
CA LYS A 521 4.37 -21.28 12.63
C LYS A 521 4.39 -19.83 12.14
N LEU A 522 5.56 -19.38 11.70
CA LEU A 522 5.76 -18.06 11.09
C LEU A 522 6.04 -18.25 9.60
N THR A 523 5.17 -17.72 8.74
CA THR A 523 5.32 -17.80 7.28
C THR A 523 5.58 -16.39 6.75
N PRO A 524 6.78 -16.09 6.19
CA PRO A 524 7.04 -14.80 5.56
C PRO A 524 6.22 -14.66 4.27
N LEU A 525 5.69 -13.47 4.06
CA LEU A 525 4.85 -13.09 2.93
C LEU A 525 5.41 -11.79 2.34
N ASP A 526 5.76 -11.86 1.06
CA ASP A 526 6.17 -10.68 0.31
C ASP A 526 4.92 -9.85 0.00
N ILE A 527 5.01 -8.57 0.33
CA ILE A 527 3.93 -7.60 0.17
C ILE A 527 4.48 -6.34 -0.53
N PRO A 528 3.61 -5.56 -1.19
CA PRO A 528 3.96 -4.29 -1.80
C PRO A 528 4.26 -3.20 -0.76
N TYR A 529 5.29 -3.40 0.06
CA TYR A 529 5.72 -2.49 1.12
C TYR A 529 7.23 -2.28 1.12
N THR A 530 7.68 -1.10 0.69
CA THR A 530 9.10 -0.73 0.65
C THR A 530 9.40 0.33 1.69
N ARG A 531 10.42 0.07 2.53
CA ARG A 531 10.99 1.05 3.46
C ARG A 531 12.16 1.76 2.79
N MET A 532 12.18 3.08 2.88
CA MET A 532 13.07 3.90 2.07
C MET A 532 13.45 5.22 2.75
N ILE A 533 14.49 5.85 2.21
CA ILE A 533 14.81 7.25 2.48
C ILE A 533 14.26 8.10 1.33
N TRP A 534 13.28 8.94 1.65
CA TRP A 534 12.81 10.04 0.82
C TRP A 534 13.83 11.17 0.77
N ILE A 535 13.88 11.91 -0.34
CA ILE A 535 14.92 12.91 -0.59
C ILE A 535 14.28 14.24 -1.01
N ASN A 536 14.39 15.25 -0.17
CA ASN A 536 13.91 16.59 -0.51
C ASN A 536 14.85 17.29 -1.47
N GLN A 537 14.40 17.54 -2.70
CA GLN A 537 15.18 18.22 -3.76
C GLN A 537 14.78 19.69 -3.95
N TYR A 538 13.74 20.17 -3.26
CA TYR A 538 13.36 21.59 -3.31
C TYR A 538 14.46 22.48 -2.73
N ASP A 539 14.55 23.72 -3.20
CA ASP A 539 15.52 24.68 -2.65
C ASP A 539 15.19 24.99 -1.17
N LYS A 540 16.19 25.36 -0.36
CA LYS A 540 16.00 25.69 1.07
C LYS A 540 16.05 27.19 1.33
#